data_AF-E6UI35-F1
#
_entry.id   AF-E6UI35-F1
#
_cell.length_a   1.000
_cell.length_b   1.000
_cell.length_c   1.000
_cell.angle_alpha   90.00
_cell.angle_beta   90.00
_cell.angle_gamma   90.00
#
_symmetry.space_group_name_H-M   'P 1'
#
loop_
_entity.id
_entity.type
_entity.pdbx_description
1 polymer ?
#
loop_
_entity_poly.entity_id
_entity_poly.type
_entity_poly.pdbx_seq_one_letter_code
_entity_poly.pdbx_strand_id
1 'polypeptide(L)'
;MKIKIALSILTIIILCFSSCGNVYENLHSDIENQSIESNEESNYTEDNNIGNDLKTRKITHGYKRVIDEYAEKAMACFVSKDTEGLLSLFSDMSNENYSLGDEIDRAYDFLGGDIISFGEIESHTGGSTFGGGHTSRQTGTSYIYEVKTDKDEFEIFIGCVIINDDDISQVGIQNIKIKNSSFDINDPDKEENMVSIGEFLGSWYG
;
A
#
# COMPACT_ATOMS: atom_id res chain seq x y z
N MET A 1 11.98 -0.98 43.69
CA MET A 1 12.90 -1.33 42.58
C MET A 1 12.10 -1.49 41.30
N LYS A 2 11.76 -0.38 40.64
CA LYS A 2 11.10 -0.29 39.33
C LYS A 2 11.65 1.00 38.70
N ILE A 3 11.73 1.07 37.37
CA ILE A 3 12.51 2.04 36.54
C ILE A 3 13.84 1.44 36.06
N LYS A 4 13.76 0.56 35.06
CA LYS A 4 14.88 0.30 34.10
C LYS A 4 14.43 -0.11 32.69
N ILE A 5 13.12 -0.20 32.38
CA ILE A 5 12.66 -0.72 31.08
C ILE A 5 12.33 0.41 30.08
N ALA A 6 12.03 1.63 30.54
CA ALA A 6 11.60 2.72 29.65
C ALA A 6 12.73 3.36 28.80
N LEU A 7 14.01 3.08 29.09
CA LEU A 7 15.12 3.76 28.41
C LEU A 7 15.59 3.04 27.13
N SER A 8 15.29 1.76 26.97
CA SER A 8 15.80 0.95 25.84
C SER A 8 14.93 1.05 24.57
N ILE A 9 13.65 1.37 24.70
CA ILE A 9 12.74 1.51 23.54
C ILE A 9 12.94 2.87 22.87
N LEU A 10 13.28 3.91 23.64
CA LEU A 10 13.51 5.27 23.13
C LEU A 10 14.78 5.38 22.25
N THR A 11 15.75 4.47 22.40
CA THR A 11 16.99 4.50 21.61
C THR A 11 16.84 3.84 20.23
N ILE A 12 15.85 2.97 20.02
CA ILE A 12 15.63 2.30 18.73
C ILE A 12 14.90 3.23 17.74
N ILE A 13 14.03 4.11 18.23
CA ILE A 13 13.25 5.03 17.39
C ILE A 13 14.12 6.13 16.74
N ILE A 14 15.25 6.48 17.35
CA ILE A 14 16.13 7.57 16.85
C ILE A 14 16.99 7.14 15.65
N LEU A 15 17.14 5.84 15.36
CA LEU A 15 17.96 5.37 14.23
C LEU A 15 17.23 5.24 12.89
N CYS A 16 15.91 5.44 12.83
CA CYS A 16 15.15 5.33 11.58
C CYS A 16 14.95 6.65 10.82
N PHE A 17 15.33 7.80 11.39
CA PHE A 17 15.06 9.12 10.79
C PHE A 17 16.15 9.66 9.84
N SER A 18 17.08 8.82 9.35
CA SER A 18 18.20 9.30 8.53
C SER A 18 18.16 8.96 7.04
N SER A 19 17.11 8.32 6.51
CA SER A 19 17.08 7.99 5.06
C SER A 19 15.75 8.23 4.35
N CYS A 20 14.83 9.00 4.91
CA CYS A 20 13.64 9.46 4.16
C CYS A 20 14.02 10.64 3.25
N GLY A 21 14.57 10.28 2.10
CA GLY A 21 14.85 11.17 0.98
C GLY A 21 15.62 10.36 -0.06
N ASN A 22 15.00 10.08 -1.20
CA ASN A 22 15.50 9.25 -2.32
C ASN A 22 15.22 7.73 -2.29
N VAL A 23 14.10 7.27 -1.73
CA VAL A 23 13.65 5.89 -2.00
C VAL A 23 13.07 5.77 -3.42
N TYR A 24 12.38 6.80 -3.91
CA TYR A 24 11.67 6.74 -5.20
C TYR A 24 12.58 6.76 -6.44
N GLU A 25 13.57 7.65 -6.49
CA GLU A 25 14.52 7.71 -7.63
C GLU A 25 15.38 6.44 -7.73
N ASN A 26 15.77 5.85 -6.59
CA ASN A 26 16.57 4.62 -6.57
C ASN A 26 15.73 3.39 -6.98
N LEU A 27 14.48 3.26 -6.51
CA LEU A 27 13.65 2.09 -6.82
C LEU A 27 13.26 2.01 -8.31
N HIS A 28 12.95 3.15 -8.93
CA HIS A 28 12.63 3.20 -10.36
C HIS A 28 13.87 2.83 -11.20
N SER A 29 15.04 3.36 -10.81
CA SER A 29 16.31 3.02 -11.45
C SER A 29 16.71 1.55 -11.25
N ASP A 30 16.41 0.93 -10.10
CA ASP A 30 16.75 -0.46 -9.83
C ASP A 30 15.85 -1.45 -10.59
N ILE A 31 14.57 -1.11 -10.79
CA ILE A 31 13.64 -1.88 -11.62
C ILE A 31 14.02 -1.78 -13.10
N GLU A 32 14.43 -0.60 -13.58
CA GLU A 32 14.91 -0.41 -14.94
C GLU A 32 16.30 -1.02 -15.18
N ASN A 33 17.26 -0.89 -14.26
CA ASN A 33 18.62 -1.40 -14.42
C ASN A 33 18.68 -2.94 -14.44
N GLN A 34 17.81 -3.63 -13.69
CA GLN A 34 17.68 -5.10 -13.80
C GLN A 34 17.14 -5.57 -15.16
N SER A 35 16.54 -4.67 -15.96
CA SER A 35 16.08 -4.99 -17.30
C SER A 35 17.17 -4.85 -18.38
N ILE A 36 18.28 -4.15 -18.07
CA ILE A 36 19.36 -3.81 -19.02
C ILE A 36 20.57 -4.75 -18.88
N GLU A 37 20.88 -5.27 -17.69
CA GLU A 37 22.09 -6.10 -17.45
C GLU A 37 22.01 -7.60 -17.86
N SER A 38 21.12 -8.00 -18.77
CA SER A 38 21.03 -9.41 -19.24
C SER A 38 21.48 -9.64 -20.68
N ASN A 39 22.30 -8.77 -21.24
CA ASN A 39 22.93 -8.96 -22.55
C ASN A 39 24.40 -9.40 -22.40
N GLU A 40 24.65 -10.60 -21.89
CA GLU A 40 25.84 -11.37 -22.30
C GLU A 40 25.47 -12.84 -22.55
N GLU A 41 25.47 -13.15 -23.85
CA GLU A 41 25.63 -14.43 -24.54
C GLU A 41 25.00 -15.71 -23.95
N SER A 42 23.86 -16.11 -24.52
CA SER A 42 23.70 -17.51 -24.92
C SER A 42 23.01 -17.63 -26.28
N ASN A 43 23.74 -18.21 -27.24
CA ASN A 43 23.23 -18.57 -28.55
C ASN A 43 22.26 -19.74 -28.43
N TYR A 44 20.95 -19.47 -28.40
CA TYR A 44 19.93 -20.47 -28.72
C TYR A 44 18.80 -19.80 -29.51
N THR A 45 18.58 -20.31 -30.72
CA THR A 45 17.47 -19.95 -31.61
C THR A 45 16.25 -20.75 -31.19
N GLU A 46 15.27 -20.16 -30.51
CA GLU A 46 13.90 -20.69 -30.43
C GLU A 46 12.91 -19.68 -29.79
N ASP A 47 11.84 -19.41 -30.56
CA ASP A 47 10.53 -18.84 -30.23
C ASP A 47 10.40 -17.54 -29.39
N ASN A 48 10.14 -16.46 -30.14
CA ASN A 48 9.85 -15.08 -29.70
C ASN A 48 8.59 -14.87 -28.83
N ASN A 49 7.97 -15.92 -28.26
CA ASN A 49 6.78 -15.80 -27.41
C ASN A 49 7.03 -16.04 -25.91
N ILE A 50 8.19 -16.57 -25.52
CA ILE A 50 8.50 -16.88 -24.10
C ILE A 50 9.11 -15.68 -23.37
N GLY A 51 9.84 -14.80 -24.09
CA GLY A 51 10.53 -13.65 -23.51
C GLY A 51 9.60 -12.52 -23.01
N ASN A 52 8.45 -12.33 -23.65
CA ASN A 52 7.46 -11.34 -23.21
C ASN A 52 6.73 -11.78 -21.94
N ASP A 53 6.41 -13.07 -21.80
CA ASP A 53 5.74 -13.63 -20.61
C ASP A 53 6.64 -13.59 -19.36
N LEU A 54 7.95 -13.80 -19.51
CA LEU A 54 8.89 -13.69 -18.40
C LEU A 54 9.15 -12.24 -17.96
N LYS A 55 9.20 -11.28 -18.90
CA LYS A 55 9.36 -9.86 -18.59
C LYS A 55 8.13 -9.28 -17.90
N THR A 56 6.93 -9.58 -18.40
CA THR A 56 5.68 -9.17 -17.76
C THR A 56 5.55 -9.79 -16.38
N ARG A 57 5.82 -11.10 -16.22
CA ARG A 57 5.81 -11.74 -14.89
C ARG A 57 6.76 -11.09 -13.89
N LYS A 58 7.99 -10.76 -14.27
CA LYS A 58 8.96 -10.09 -13.38
C LYS A 58 8.49 -8.69 -12.96
N ILE A 59 7.97 -7.92 -13.91
CA ILE A 59 7.43 -6.57 -13.67
C ILE A 59 6.19 -6.64 -12.77
N THR A 60 5.26 -7.56 -13.02
CA THR A 60 4.07 -7.79 -12.18
C THR A 60 4.44 -8.24 -10.77
N HIS A 61 5.45 -9.10 -10.59
CA HIS A 61 5.97 -9.47 -9.26
C HIS A 61 6.59 -8.26 -8.53
N GLY A 62 7.28 -7.38 -9.26
CA GLY A 62 7.83 -6.14 -8.71
C GLY A 62 6.74 -5.23 -8.18
N TYR A 63 5.67 -5.01 -8.95
CA TYR A 63 4.55 -4.19 -8.52
C TYR A 63 3.79 -4.81 -7.36
N LYS A 64 3.49 -6.11 -7.40
CA LYS A 64 2.82 -6.79 -6.28
C LYS A 64 3.60 -6.60 -4.98
N ARG A 65 4.93 -6.73 -5.02
CA ARG A 65 5.77 -6.50 -3.82
C ARG A 65 5.60 -5.08 -3.25
N VAL A 66 5.52 -4.05 -4.09
CA VAL A 66 5.28 -2.67 -3.63
C VAL A 66 3.90 -2.55 -2.97
N ILE A 67 2.89 -3.20 -3.53
CA ILE A 67 1.53 -3.20 -2.94
C ILE A 67 1.53 -3.95 -1.59
N ASP A 68 2.21 -5.09 -1.51
CA ASP A 68 2.39 -5.85 -0.28
C ASP A 68 3.08 -4.98 0.79
N GLU A 69 4.15 -4.27 0.43
CA GLU A 69 4.86 -3.35 1.33
C GLU A 69 3.97 -2.20 1.84
N TYR A 70 3.11 -1.62 1.00
CA TYR A 70 2.14 -0.61 1.46
C TYR A 70 1.16 -1.21 2.48
N ALA A 71 0.64 -2.41 2.20
CA ALA A 71 -0.31 -3.06 3.09
C ALA A 71 0.33 -3.46 4.43
N GLU A 72 1.54 -4.03 4.41
CA GLU A 72 2.28 -4.41 5.62
C GLU A 72 2.58 -3.18 6.50
N LYS A 73 3.05 -2.08 5.90
CA LYS A 73 3.33 -0.83 6.62
C LYS A 73 2.06 -0.20 7.17
N ALA A 74 0.97 -0.18 6.39
CA ALA A 74 -0.31 0.33 6.86
C ALA A 74 -0.84 -0.49 8.04
N MET A 75 -0.78 -1.82 7.94
CA MET A 75 -1.15 -2.71 9.05
C MET A 75 -0.27 -2.49 10.28
N ALA A 76 1.04 -2.32 10.12
CA ALA A 76 1.92 -1.99 11.24
C ALA A 76 1.48 -0.69 11.93
N CYS A 77 1.12 0.34 11.17
CA CYS A 77 0.60 1.60 11.72
C CYS A 77 -0.75 1.40 12.43
N PHE A 78 -1.66 0.60 11.88
CA PHE A 78 -2.91 0.26 12.55
C PHE A 78 -2.70 -0.47 13.88
N VAL A 79 -1.78 -1.43 13.92
CA VAL A 79 -1.44 -2.16 15.15
C VAL A 79 -0.82 -1.23 16.19
N SER A 80 0.05 -0.29 15.79
CA SER A 80 0.71 0.63 16.72
C SER A 80 -0.04 1.93 16.99
N LYS A 81 -1.18 2.16 16.32
CA LYS A 81 -1.92 3.43 16.30
C LYS A 81 -1.03 4.63 15.91
N ASP A 82 -0.21 4.43 14.89
CA ASP A 82 0.73 5.45 14.38
C ASP A 82 0.08 6.28 13.27
N THR A 83 -0.58 7.39 13.64
CA THR A 83 -1.23 8.31 12.71
C THR A 83 -0.24 8.91 11.70
N GLU A 84 0.91 9.38 12.17
CA GLU A 84 1.92 10.03 11.32
C GLU A 84 2.56 9.03 10.35
N GLY A 85 2.84 7.81 10.84
CA GLY A 85 3.29 6.71 10.00
C GLY A 85 2.29 6.38 8.90
N LEU A 86 1.00 6.27 9.24
CA LEU A 86 -0.05 5.97 8.27
C LEU A 86 -0.23 7.10 7.25
N LEU A 87 -0.23 8.37 7.68
CA LEU A 87 -0.30 9.55 6.81
C LEU A 87 0.83 9.58 5.77
N SER A 88 2.04 9.20 6.19
CA SER A 88 3.21 9.20 5.31
C SER A 88 3.15 8.18 4.16
N LEU A 89 2.21 7.22 4.23
CA LEU A 89 1.99 6.24 3.16
C LEU A 89 0.99 6.73 2.10
N PHE A 90 0.18 7.74 2.42
CA PHE A 90 -0.74 8.34 1.47
C PHE A 90 0.00 9.20 0.45
N SER A 91 -0.56 9.32 -0.75
CA SER A 91 0.02 10.21 -1.75
C SER A 91 -0.09 11.67 -1.33
N ASP A 92 0.79 12.51 -1.88
CA ASP A 92 0.76 13.96 -1.64
C ASP A 92 -0.62 14.54 -2.01
N MET A 93 -1.17 14.14 -3.16
CA MET A 93 -2.51 14.56 -3.59
C MET A 93 -3.59 14.21 -2.56
N SER A 94 -3.58 13.01 -1.97
CA SER A 94 -4.56 12.65 -0.93
C SER A 94 -4.36 13.48 0.34
N ASN A 95 -3.10 13.69 0.76
CA ASN A 95 -2.77 14.52 1.92
C ASN A 95 -3.18 15.99 1.76
N GLU A 96 -3.12 16.53 0.53
CA GLU A 96 -3.49 17.92 0.24
C GLU A 96 -5.01 18.15 0.13
N ASN A 97 -5.76 17.14 -0.34
CA ASN A 97 -7.19 17.29 -0.64
C ASN A 97 -8.13 16.83 0.48
N TYR A 98 -7.64 16.06 1.45
CA TYR A 98 -8.46 15.46 2.51
C TYR A 98 -7.88 15.73 3.90
N SER A 99 -8.76 15.82 4.90
CA SER A 99 -8.37 15.86 6.31
C SER A 99 -8.04 14.46 6.81
N LEU A 100 -7.01 13.84 6.23
CA LEU A 100 -6.68 12.43 6.48
C LEU A 100 -6.41 12.13 7.95
N GLY A 101 -5.84 13.08 8.72
CA GLY A 101 -5.63 12.90 10.16
C GLY A 101 -6.93 12.63 10.92
N ASP A 102 -7.96 13.45 10.69
CA ASP A 102 -9.28 13.28 11.33
C ASP A 102 -9.98 11.99 10.85
N GLU A 103 -9.73 11.55 9.62
CA GLU A 103 -10.24 10.28 9.09
C GLU A 103 -9.56 9.06 9.70
N ILE A 104 -8.25 9.13 9.91
CA ILE A 104 -7.47 8.09 10.59
C ILE A 104 -7.92 7.97 12.05
N ASP A 105 -8.10 9.08 12.75
CA ASP A 105 -8.60 9.07 14.13
C ASP A 105 -9.98 8.41 14.21
N ARG A 106 -10.89 8.75 13.29
CA ARG A 106 -12.20 8.07 13.17
C ARG A 106 -12.06 6.59 12.87
N ALA A 107 -11.08 6.19 12.07
CA ALA A 107 -10.83 4.78 11.78
C ALA A 107 -10.33 4.01 13.01
N TYR A 108 -9.48 4.62 13.85
CA TYR A 108 -9.07 4.03 15.12
C TYR A 108 -10.23 3.91 16.11
N ASP A 109 -11.08 4.93 16.19
CA ASP A 109 -12.30 4.89 17.01
C ASP A 109 -13.26 3.81 16.54
N PHE A 110 -13.43 3.67 15.22
CA PHE A 110 -14.28 2.64 14.60
C PHE A 110 -13.80 1.21 14.90
N LEU A 111 -12.49 0.96 14.86
CA LEU A 111 -11.91 -0.33 15.27
C LEU A 111 -12.16 -0.62 16.76
N GLY A 112 -12.29 0.41 17.59
CA GLY A 112 -12.79 0.33 18.96
C GLY A 112 -11.90 -0.43 19.96
N GLY A 113 -10.69 -0.82 19.57
CA GLY A 113 -9.79 -1.68 20.34
C GLY A 113 -8.37 -1.73 19.77
N ASP A 114 -7.53 -2.58 20.33
CA ASP A 114 -6.22 -2.91 19.75
C ASP A 114 -6.37 -4.11 18.81
N ILE A 115 -5.67 -4.10 17.67
CA ILE A 115 -5.65 -5.25 16.76
C ILE A 115 -4.79 -6.36 17.38
N ILE A 116 -5.39 -7.54 17.56
CA ILE A 116 -4.73 -8.71 18.16
C ILE A 116 -4.14 -9.65 17.12
N SER A 117 -4.73 -9.68 15.92
CA SER A 117 -4.27 -10.49 14.79
C SER A 117 -4.93 -10.02 13.49
N PHE A 118 -4.34 -10.37 12.36
CA PHE A 118 -4.94 -10.24 11.04
C PHE A 118 -4.55 -11.43 10.16
N GLY A 119 -5.37 -11.71 9.15
CA GLY A 119 -5.17 -12.81 8.21
C GLY A 119 -4.14 -12.49 7.12
N GLU A 120 -4.24 -13.22 6.01
CA GLU A 120 -3.36 -13.02 4.85
C GLU A 120 -3.65 -11.69 4.15
N ILE A 121 -2.59 -11.11 3.58
CA ILE A 121 -2.68 -9.93 2.72
C ILE A 121 -2.80 -10.41 1.27
N GLU A 122 -3.96 -10.15 0.66
CA GLU A 122 -4.23 -10.47 -0.74
C GLU A 122 -4.13 -9.23 -1.63
N SER A 123 -2.98 -9.10 -2.30
CA SER A 123 -2.71 -7.95 -3.17
C SER A 123 -2.83 -8.26 -4.66
N HIS A 124 -3.39 -7.30 -5.38
CA HIS A 124 -3.70 -7.38 -6.79
C HIS A 124 -3.18 -6.16 -7.52
N THR A 125 -2.51 -6.36 -8.64
CA THR A 125 -2.21 -5.27 -9.57
C THR A 125 -3.50 -4.82 -10.24
N GLY A 126 -3.73 -3.51 -10.26
CA GLY A 126 -4.87 -2.88 -10.91
C GLY A 126 -4.57 -2.47 -12.36
N GLY A 127 -5.24 -1.41 -12.81
CA GLY A 127 -5.12 -0.88 -14.17
C GLY A 127 -3.72 -0.35 -14.48
N SER A 128 -3.32 -0.53 -15.74
CA SER A 128 -2.01 -0.13 -16.26
C SER A 128 -2.15 0.64 -17.55
N THR A 129 -1.35 1.70 -17.72
CA THR A 129 -1.15 2.36 -19.02
C THR A 129 0.22 1.95 -19.55
N PHE A 130 0.26 1.36 -20.75
CA PHE A 130 1.49 0.92 -21.39
C PHE A 130 1.63 1.53 -22.78
N GLY A 131 2.81 2.07 -23.08
CA GLY A 131 3.14 2.65 -24.38
C GLY A 131 4.64 2.67 -24.62
N GLY A 132 5.07 2.38 -25.85
CA GLY A 132 6.48 2.51 -26.23
C GLY A 132 7.46 1.60 -25.49
N GLY A 133 7.00 0.53 -24.83
CA GLY A 133 7.87 -0.34 -24.01
C GLY A 133 7.87 0.00 -22.52
N HIS A 134 7.12 1.02 -22.10
CA HIS A 134 7.13 1.58 -20.76
C HIS A 134 5.73 1.58 -20.13
N THR A 135 5.65 1.32 -18.82
CA THR A 135 4.42 1.44 -18.03
C THR A 135 4.41 2.82 -17.37
N SER A 136 3.62 3.75 -17.92
CA SER A 136 3.56 5.13 -17.40
C SER A 136 2.57 5.30 -16.25
N ARG A 137 1.67 4.34 -16.04
CA ARG A 137 0.74 4.33 -14.90
C ARG A 137 0.45 2.91 -14.46
N GLN A 138 0.44 2.68 -13.15
CA GLN A 138 0.10 1.40 -12.53
C GLN A 138 -0.63 1.63 -11.21
N THR A 139 -1.78 1.00 -11.03
CA THR A 139 -2.50 0.98 -9.74
C THR A 139 -2.43 -0.39 -9.08
N GLY A 140 -2.82 -0.45 -7.81
CA GLY A 140 -2.86 -1.69 -7.04
C GLY A 140 -3.87 -1.63 -5.92
N THR A 141 -4.30 -2.81 -5.46
CA THR A 141 -5.18 -2.96 -4.30
C THR A 141 -4.71 -4.09 -3.39
N SER A 142 -4.99 -3.96 -2.10
CA SER A 142 -4.81 -5.04 -1.12
C SER A 142 -6.08 -5.24 -0.31
N TYR A 143 -6.38 -6.50 -0.02
CA TYR A 143 -7.38 -6.91 0.95
C TYR A 143 -6.67 -7.58 2.12
N ILE A 144 -7.04 -7.20 3.34
CA ILE A 144 -6.58 -7.83 4.58
C ILE A 144 -7.83 -8.33 5.30
N TYR A 145 -7.95 -9.65 5.36
CA TYR A 145 -9.07 -10.32 5.98
C TYR A 145 -8.80 -10.63 7.46
N GLU A 146 -9.86 -10.99 8.18
CA GLU A 146 -9.78 -11.44 9.57
C GLU A 146 -9.01 -10.51 10.51
N VAL A 147 -9.13 -9.20 10.33
CA VAL A 147 -8.52 -8.19 11.22
C VAL A 147 -9.31 -8.18 12.52
N LYS A 148 -8.79 -8.85 13.54
CA LYS A 148 -9.48 -9.08 14.81
C LYS A 148 -9.02 -8.09 15.85
N THR A 149 -9.98 -7.48 16.54
CA THR A 149 -9.78 -6.76 17.80
C THR A 149 -10.23 -7.65 18.97
N ASP A 150 -10.23 -7.12 20.18
CA ASP A 150 -10.79 -7.80 21.36
C ASP A 150 -12.32 -7.94 21.31
N LYS A 151 -13.00 -7.26 20.37
CA LYS A 151 -14.46 -7.17 20.29
C LYS A 151 -15.02 -7.67 18.96
N ASP A 152 -14.40 -7.26 17.87
CA ASP A 152 -14.97 -7.34 16.53
C ASP A 152 -13.94 -7.84 15.52
N GLU A 153 -14.43 -8.21 14.35
CA GLU A 153 -13.63 -8.65 13.22
C GLU A 153 -13.91 -7.76 12.01
N PHE A 154 -12.87 -7.34 11.31
CA PHE A 154 -12.93 -6.39 10.20
C PHE A 154 -12.23 -6.94 8.96
N GLU A 155 -12.56 -6.34 7.83
CA GLU A 155 -11.77 -6.42 6.61
C GLU A 155 -11.26 -5.03 6.25
N ILE A 156 -10.00 -4.95 5.83
CA ILE A 156 -9.38 -3.71 5.38
C ILE A 156 -9.06 -3.82 3.89
N PHE A 157 -9.50 -2.82 3.13
CA PHE A 157 -9.15 -2.62 1.73
C PHE A 157 -8.22 -1.41 1.60
N ILE A 158 -7.18 -1.55 0.79
CA ILE A 158 -6.24 -0.46 0.47
C ILE A 158 -6.20 -0.31 -1.04
N GLY A 159 -6.39 0.92 -1.54
CA GLY A 159 -6.18 1.28 -2.94
C GLY A 159 -4.99 2.21 -3.08
N CYS A 160 -4.11 1.94 -4.05
CA CYS A 160 -2.88 2.70 -4.26
C CYS A 160 -2.57 2.93 -5.74
N VAL A 161 -1.76 3.94 -5.99
CA VAL A 161 -1.06 4.16 -7.26
C VAL A 161 0.41 3.89 -7.03
N ILE A 162 0.99 3.03 -7.87
CA ILE A 162 2.37 2.57 -7.77
C ILE A 162 3.26 3.42 -8.67
N ILE A 163 2.76 3.75 -9.86
CA ILE A 163 3.43 4.57 -10.86
C ILE A 163 2.40 5.53 -11.46
N ASN A 164 2.80 6.78 -11.66
CA ASN A 164 2.08 7.73 -12.50
C ASN A 164 3.06 8.81 -12.99
N ASP A 165 3.53 8.67 -14.22
CA ASP A 165 4.51 9.61 -14.80
C ASP A 165 3.91 10.98 -15.11
N ASP A 166 2.61 11.01 -15.42
CA ASP A 166 1.90 12.24 -15.74
C ASP A 166 1.72 13.12 -14.49
N ASP A 167 1.59 12.48 -13.32
CA ASP A 167 1.39 13.15 -12.04
C ASP A 167 1.85 12.27 -10.87
N ILE A 168 3.11 12.48 -10.47
CA ILE A 168 3.79 11.82 -9.35
C ILE A 168 3.08 12.05 -8.01
N SER A 169 2.36 13.17 -7.83
CA SER A 169 1.66 13.45 -6.56
C SER A 169 0.55 12.44 -6.23
N GLN A 170 0.13 11.65 -7.23
CA GLN A 170 -0.84 10.57 -7.05
C GLN A 170 -0.20 9.27 -6.53
N VAL A 171 1.13 9.15 -6.53
CA VAL A 171 1.79 7.89 -6.13
C VAL A 171 1.74 7.73 -4.61
N GLY A 172 1.31 6.56 -4.15
CA GLY A 172 1.06 6.25 -2.75
C GLY A 172 -0.33 5.64 -2.52
N ILE A 173 -0.68 5.43 -1.25
CA ILE A 173 -2.05 5.04 -0.87
C ILE A 173 -2.99 6.19 -1.22
N GLN A 174 -4.08 5.86 -1.92
CA GLN A 174 -5.14 6.79 -2.26
C GLN A 174 -6.26 6.73 -1.23
N ASN A 175 -6.65 5.50 -0.87
CA ASN A 175 -7.70 5.26 0.08
C ASN A 175 -7.52 3.97 0.88
N ILE A 176 -8.13 3.97 2.06
CA ILE A 176 -8.31 2.78 2.90
C ILE A 176 -9.80 2.71 3.26
N LYS A 177 -10.37 1.50 3.21
CA LYS A 177 -11.73 1.22 3.69
C LYS A 177 -11.66 0.13 4.73
N ILE A 178 -12.31 0.35 5.87
CA ILE A 178 -12.43 -0.63 6.94
C ILE A 178 -13.90 -0.95 7.08
N LYS A 179 -14.27 -2.21 6.94
CA LYS A 179 -15.65 -2.68 7.13
C LYS A 179 -15.68 -3.73 8.23
N ASN A 180 -16.71 -3.70 9.06
CA ASN A 180 -16.98 -4.82 9.95
C ASN A 180 -17.25 -6.07 9.09
N SER A 181 -16.78 -7.24 9.49
CA SER A 181 -16.97 -8.48 8.71
C SER A 181 -18.45 -8.87 8.60
N SER A 182 -19.30 -8.31 9.47
CA SER A 182 -20.76 -8.43 9.40
C SER A 182 -21.40 -7.48 8.38
N PHE A 183 -20.62 -6.69 7.64
CA PHE A 183 -21.11 -5.72 6.65
C PHE A 183 -21.94 -6.39 5.56
N ASP A 184 -23.20 -5.97 5.43
CA ASP A 184 -24.08 -6.30 4.32
C ASP A 184 -24.38 -5.03 3.51
N ILE A 185 -24.12 -5.06 2.21
CA ILE A 185 -24.37 -3.94 1.30
C ILE A 185 -25.87 -3.57 1.20
N ASN A 186 -26.74 -4.51 1.57
CA ASN A 186 -28.18 -4.34 1.59
C ASN A 186 -28.70 -3.84 2.94
N ASP A 187 -27.84 -3.73 3.96
CA ASP A 187 -28.20 -3.19 5.26
C ASP A 187 -28.55 -1.69 5.11
N PRO A 188 -29.73 -1.23 5.58
CA PRO A 188 -30.05 0.20 5.61
C PRO A 188 -29.03 1.02 6.42
N ASP A 189 -28.36 0.41 7.40
CA ASP A 189 -27.39 1.05 8.31
C ASP A 189 -25.94 0.71 7.92
N LYS A 190 -25.69 0.26 6.70
CA LYS A 190 -24.36 -0.14 6.20
C LYS A 190 -23.26 0.93 6.36
N GLU A 191 -23.63 2.21 6.35
CA GLU A 191 -22.69 3.32 6.54
C GLU A 191 -22.15 3.37 7.99
N GLU A 192 -22.87 2.81 8.96
CA GLU A 192 -22.38 2.66 10.34
C GLU A 192 -21.40 1.49 10.47
N ASN A 193 -21.35 0.59 9.49
CA ASN A 193 -20.51 -0.61 9.49
C ASN A 193 -19.25 -0.46 8.63
N MET A 194 -18.95 0.75 8.16
CA MET A 194 -17.77 1.04 7.35
C MET A 194 -17.24 2.44 7.64
N VAL A 195 -15.92 2.58 7.64
CA VAL A 195 -15.23 3.88 7.63
C VAL A 195 -14.23 3.92 6.47
N SER A 196 -14.02 5.09 5.92
CA SER A 196 -13.05 5.32 4.84
C SER A 196 -12.05 6.42 5.24
N ILE A 197 -10.82 6.25 4.78
CA ILE A 197 -9.75 7.25 4.84
C ILE A 197 -9.35 7.56 3.40
N GLY A 198 -9.40 8.83 3.01
CA GLY A 198 -9.19 9.28 1.65
C GLY A 198 -10.24 8.74 0.66
N GLU A 199 -10.01 9.01 -0.61
CA GLU A 199 -10.87 8.59 -1.71
C GLU A 199 -10.02 8.09 -2.87
N PHE A 200 -10.48 7.04 -3.55
CA PHE A 200 -9.78 6.58 -4.75
C PHE A 200 -10.08 7.53 -5.89
N LEU A 201 -9.17 8.47 -6.14
CA LEU A 201 -9.25 9.43 -7.25
C LEU A 201 -8.89 8.73 -8.58
N GLY A 202 -9.68 7.74 -8.95
CA GLY A 202 -9.56 7.05 -10.22
C GLY A 202 -10.13 7.89 -11.35
N SER A 203 -9.31 8.70 -12.02
CA SER A 203 -9.65 9.39 -13.29
C SER A 203 -10.01 8.44 -14.46
N TRP A 204 -10.11 7.13 -14.22
CA TRP A 204 -10.53 6.12 -15.19
C TRP A 204 -12.04 6.16 -15.50
N TYR A 205 -12.84 6.89 -14.72
CA TYR A 205 -14.30 6.93 -14.83
C TYR A 205 -14.86 8.35 -15.10
N GLY A 206 -14.02 9.30 -15.49
CA GLY A 206 -14.42 10.64 -15.94
C GLY A 206 -14.79 10.69 -17.41
#